data_AF-A0A7S0MRM0-F1
#
_entry.id   AF-A0A7S0MRM0-F1
#
_cell.length_a   1.000
_cell.length_b   1.000
_cell.length_c   1.000
_cell.angle_alpha   90.00
_cell.angle_beta   90.00
_cell.angle_gamma   90.00
#
_symmetry.space_group_name_H-M   'P 1'
#
loop_
_entity.id
_entity.type
_entity.pdbx_description
1 polymer ?
#
loop_
_entity_poly.entity_id
_entity_poly.type
_entity_poly.pdbx_seq_one_letter_code
_entity_poly.pdbx_strand_id
1 'polypeptide(L)'
;RKAAEEEAKDRVFQKLSKDILRQQAEEAEMLELQIELANQEAEERRVQADRAALEKRLRDRMEMAAANEYQRRLKLERLQQQQAEEEEFRARMMAKFAEDERIEQMNAQKRRMKQVEHKREVERLLEERRRMYEAEKAAELQTQAAEEERARALRALIEQERLRILQEAAGKLGLEFMPRGVLQSREEMAMFDHPPRQ
;
A
#
# COMPACT_ATOMS: atom_id res chain seq x y z
N ARG A 1 79.12 116.34 29.31
CA ARG A 1 77.66 116.06 29.35
C ARG A 1 77.27 114.98 28.34
N LYS A 2 77.67 115.06 27.05
CA LYS A 2 77.39 114.02 26.04
C LYS A 2 77.94 112.61 26.34
N ALA A 3 79.18 112.46 26.81
CA ALA A 3 79.77 111.14 27.08
C ALA A 3 79.11 110.36 28.25
N ALA A 4 78.69 111.06 29.31
CA ALA A 4 77.98 110.43 30.43
C ALA A 4 76.53 110.03 30.06
N GLU A 5 75.91 110.73 29.09
CA GLU A 5 74.63 110.31 28.52
C GLU A 5 74.75 109.08 27.61
N GLU A 6 75.88 108.90 26.92
CA GLU A 6 76.15 107.68 26.13
C GLU A 6 76.40 106.45 27.02
N GLU A 7 77.23 106.55 28.06
CA GLU A 7 77.44 105.43 29.00
C GLU A 7 76.15 105.00 29.73
N ALA A 8 75.28 105.97 30.05
CA ALA A 8 73.98 105.67 30.65
C ALA A 8 73.06 104.95 29.65
N LYS A 9 73.06 105.34 28.37
CA LYS A 9 72.32 104.67 27.29
C LYS A 9 72.85 103.26 27.05
N ASP A 10 74.16 103.05 27.05
CA ASP A 10 74.79 101.73 26.86
C ASP A 10 74.45 100.78 28.00
N ARG A 11 74.46 101.26 29.26
CA ARG A 11 74.03 100.44 30.41
C ARG A 11 72.56 100.05 30.33
N VAL A 12 71.68 100.97 29.89
CA VAL A 12 70.26 100.69 29.70
C VAL A 12 70.06 99.70 28.56
N PHE A 13 70.78 99.85 27.46
CA PHE A 13 70.75 98.94 26.32
C PHE A 13 71.23 97.52 26.68
N GLN A 14 72.32 97.41 27.44
CA GLN A 14 72.82 96.11 27.92
C GLN A 14 71.84 95.40 28.86
N LYS A 15 71.17 96.15 29.75
CA LYS A 15 70.12 95.58 30.61
C LYS A 15 68.94 95.11 29.77
N LEU A 16 68.45 95.95 28.87
CA LEU A 16 67.34 95.61 27.97
C LEU A 16 67.67 94.39 27.09
N SER A 17 68.90 94.30 26.57
CA SER A 17 69.33 93.18 25.74
C SER A 17 69.44 91.87 26.54
N LYS A 18 69.89 91.91 27.80
CA LYS A 18 69.86 90.74 28.69
C LYS A 18 68.45 90.32 29.06
N ASP A 19 67.56 91.27 29.31
CA ASP A 19 66.16 90.99 29.62
C ASP A 19 65.44 90.38 28.41
N ILE A 20 65.70 90.88 27.18
CA ILE A 20 65.20 90.28 25.94
C ILE A 20 65.70 88.85 25.76
N LEU A 21 66.99 88.59 25.96
CA LEU A 21 67.56 87.23 25.84
C LEU A 21 66.99 86.27 26.88
N ARG A 22 66.75 86.75 28.11
CA ARG A 22 66.12 85.97 29.17
C ARG A 22 64.67 85.63 28.81
N GLN A 23 63.90 86.61 28.33
CA GLN A 23 62.54 86.38 27.88
C GLN A 23 62.50 85.38 26.72
N GLN A 24 63.40 85.51 25.74
CA GLN A 24 63.50 84.55 24.63
C GLN A 24 63.86 83.14 25.10
N ALA A 25 64.73 83.00 26.10
CA ALA A 25 65.06 81.69 26.68
C ALA A 25 63.86 81.09 27.43
N GLU A 26 63.17 81.88 28.25
CA GLU A 26 61.96 81.46 28.96
C GLU A 26 60.83 81.08 27.97
N GLU A 27 60.66 81.83 26.88
CA GLU A 27 59.73 81.49 25.79
C GLU A 27 60.12 80.20 25.07
N ALA A 28 61.41 79.98 24.80
CA ALA A 28 61.89 78.76 24.16
C ALA A 28 61.66 77.52 25.04
N GLU A 29 61.98 77.59 26.34
CA GLU A 29 61.71 76.52 27.30
C GLU A 29 60.20 76.23 27.40
N MET A 30 59.37 77.26 27.42
CA MET A 30 57.91 77.10 27.41
C MET A 30 57.38 76.45 26.13
N LEU A 31 57.96 76.77 24.97
CA LEU A 31 57.60 76.15 23.70
C LEU A 31 58.02 74.67 23.66
N GLU A 32 59.20 74.32 24.16
CA GLU A 32 59.66 72.93 24.27
C GLU A 32 58.72 72.10 25.14
N LEU A 33 58.33 72.62 26.32
CA LEU A 33 57.38 71.96 27.22
C LEU A 33 55.99 71.78 26.57
N GLN A 34 55.52 72.76 25.79
CA GLN A 34 54.26 72.63 25.04
C GLN A 34 54.34 71.57 23.94
N ILE A 35 55.46 71.48 23.23
CA ILE A 35 55.71 70.47 22.21
C ILE A 35 55.76 69.08 22.83
N GLU A 36 56.47 68.91 23.95
CA GLU A 36 56.53 67.65 24.68
C GLU A 36 55.15 67.20 25.17
N LEU A 37 54.38 68.10 25.77
CA LEU A 37 53.01 67.80 26.20
C LEU A 37 52.12 67.38 25.03
N ALA A 38 52.17 68.12 23.91
CA ALA A 38 51.41 67.78 22.71
C ALA A 38 51.79 66.39 22.14
N ASN A 39 53.08 66.05 22.17
CA ASN A 39 53.56 64.74 21.74
C ASN A 39 53.09 63.61 22.67
N GLN A 40 53.16 63.82 23.99
CA GLN A 40 52.66 62.85 24.98
C GLN A 40 51.15 62.62 24.84
N GLU A 41 50.36 63.69 24.73
CA GLU A 41 48.92 63.58 24.49
C GLU A 41 48.61 62.84 23.19
N ALA A 42 49.39 63.08 22.12
CA ALA A 42 49.23 62.38 20.86
C ALA A 42 49.56 60.89 20.98
N GLU A 43 50.62 60.51 21.71
CA GLU A 43 50.95 59.11 21.99
C GLU A 43 49.87 58.42 22.82
N GLU A 44 49.37 59.06 23.88
CA GLU A 44 48.29 58.51 24.69
C GLU A 44 47.03 58.27 23.88
N ARG A 45 46.64 59.22 23.01
CA ARG A 45 45.50 59.05 22.10
C ARG A 45 45.71 57.86 21.15
N ARG A 46 46.93 57.66 20.63
CA ARG A 46 47.26 56.50 19.78
C ARG A 46 47.15 55.19 20.55
N VAL A 47 47.71 55.12 21.75
CA VAL A 47 47.62 53.92 22.61
C VAL A 47 46.16 53.58 22.94
N GLN A 48 45.33 54.58 23.26
CA GLN A 48 43.91 54.37 23.52
C GLN A 48 43.16 53.91 22.26
N ALA A 49 43.46 54.49 21.10
CA ALA A 49 42.87 54.07 19.82
C ALA A 49 43.25 52.62 19.48
N ASP A 50 44.52 52.24 19.68
CA ASP A 50 45.01 50.89 19.42
C ASP A 50 44.37 49.86 20.37
N ARG A 51 44.23 50.20 21.65
CA ARG A 51 43.51 49.37 22.64
C ARG A 51 42.05 49.17 22.26
N ALA A 52 41.34 50.26 21.92
CA ALA A 52 39.95 50.19 21.49
C ALA A 52 39.77 49.35 20.20
N ALA A 53 40.71 49.47 19.25
CA ALA A 53 40.69 48.67 18.03
C ALA A 53 40.91 47.17 18.31
N LEU A 54 41.83 46.84 19.22
CA LEU A 54 42.07 45.47 19.69
C LEU A 54 40.85 44.89 20.40
N GLU A 55 40.25 45.63 21.34
CA GLU A 55 39.04 45.21 22.04
C GLU A 55 37.88 44.95 21.07
N LYS A 56 37.68 45.86 20.11
CA LYS A 56 36.64 45.67 19.09
C LYS A 56 36.88 44.39 18.28
N ARG A 57 38.10 44.17 17.80
CA ARG A 57 38.45 42.94 17.06
C ARG A 57 38.22 41.67 17.87
N LEU A 58 38.52 41.70 19.18
CA LEU A 58 38.27 40.57 20.07
C LEU A 58 36.77 40.33 20.26
N ARG A 59 35.98 41.38 20.48
CA ARG A 59 34.51 41.29 20.58
C ARG A 59 33.90 40.74 19.29
N ASP A 60 34.25 41.31 18.14
CA ASP A 60 33.77 40.86 16.84
C ASP A 60 34.10 39.37 16.61
N ARG A 61 35.30 38.93 16.99
CA ARG A 61 35.71 37.52 16.88
C ARG A 61 34.90 36.60 17.80
N MET A 62 34.64 37.02 19.03
CA MET A 62 33.85 36.25 19.99
C MET A 62 32.39 36.14 19.54
N GLU A 63 31.80 37.22 19.04
CA GLU A 63 30.44 37.23 18.50
C GLU A 63 30.32 36.32 17.28
N MET A 64 31.28 36.37 16.34
CA MET A 64 31.31 35.47 15.19
C MET A 64 31.42 33.99 15.61
N ALA A 65 32.25 33.68 16.61
CA ALA A 65 32.39 32.32 17.12
C ALA A 65 31.09 31.82 17.76
N ALA A 66 30.46 32.63 18.61
CA ALA A 66 29.19 32.30 19.27
C ALA A 66 28.06 32.11 18.24
N ALA A 67 27.97 32.98 17.23
CA ALA A 67 26.99 32.87 16.16
C ALA A 67 27.18 31.58 15.34
N ASN A 68 28.43 31.19 15.05
CA ASN A 68 28.73 29.94 14.34
C ASN A 68 28.34 28.71 15.17
N GLU A 69 28.68 28.68 16.45
CA GLU A 69 28.28 27.59 17.35
C GLU A 69 26.77 27.47 17.45
N TYR A 70 26.05 28.58 17.59
CA TYR A 70 24.60 28.60 17.60
C TYR A 70 24.01 28.06 16.29
N GLN A 71 24.51 28.51 15.15
CA GLN A 71 24.09 28.00 13.85
C GLN A 71 24.35 26.50 13.70
N ARG A 72 25.50 26.01 14.19
CA ARG A 72 25.83 24.58 14.16
C ARG A 72 24.88 23.76 15.01
N ARG A 73 24.53 24.24 16.21
CA ARG A 73 23.54 23.59 17.08
C ARG A 73 22.16 23.51 16.42
N LEU A 74 21.69 24.60 15.84
CA LEU A 74 20.42 24.62 15.10
C LEU A 74 20.41 23.65 13.92
N LYS A 75 21.51 23.57 13.17
CA LYS A 75 21.62 22.61 12.06
C LYS A 75 21.58 21.17 12.55
N LEU A 76 22.25 20.87 13.66
CA LEU A 76 22.26 19.55 14.27
C LEU A 76 20.85 19.16 14.74
N GLU A 77 20.16 20.06 15.44
CA GLU A 77 18.81 19.82 15.94
C GLU A 77 17.82 19.59 14.79
N ARG A 78 17.88 20.40 13.73
CA ARG A 78 17.06 20.19 12.52
C ARG A 78 17.33 18.83 11.87
N LEU A 79 18.60 18.42 11.79
CA LEU A 79 18.95 17.12 11.23
C LEU A 79 18.39 15.97 12.08
N GLN A 80 18.49 16.08 13.41
CA GLN A 80 17.91 15.09 14.33
C GLN A 80 16.39 15.02 14.22
N GLN A 81 15.70 16.17 14.13
CA GLN A 81 14.25 16.22 13.91
C GLN A 81 13.86 15.57 12.58
N GLN A 82 14.57 15.88 11.49
CA GLN A 82 14.32 15.26 10.18
C GLN A 82 14.52 13.75 10.21
N GLN A 83 15.58 13.26 10.88
CA GLN A 83 15.82 11.83 11.03
C GLN A 83 14.71 11.14 11.83
N ALA A 84 14.27 11.75 12.93
CA ALA A 84 13.16 11.21 13.73
C ALA A 84 11.84 11.17 12.93
N GLU A 85 11.54 12.23 12.18
CA GLU A 85 10.36 12.28 11.30
C GLU A 85 10.43 11.22 10.19
N GLU A 86 11.60 11.01 9.58
CA GLU A 86 11.82 9.99 8.56
C GLU A 86 11.68 8.58 9.14
N GLU A 87 12.23 8.32 10.33
CA GLU A 87 12.09 7.04 11.03
C GLU A 87 10.63 6.75 11.39
N GLU A 88 9.90 7.73 11.92
CA GLU A 88 8.47 7.60 12.19
C GLU A 88 7.67 7.34 10.91
N PHE A 89 7.96 8.10 9.85
CA PHE A 89 7.30 7.92 8.56
C PHE A 89 7.57 6.51 8.01
N ARG A 90 8.82 6.06 8.05
CA ARG A 90 9.22 4.71 7.63
C ARG A 90 8.51 3.63 8.44
N ALA A 91 8.43 3.78 9.77
CA ALA A 91 7.74 2.85 10.63
C ALA A 91 6.24 2.77 10.31
N ARG A 92 5.57 3.92 10.12
CA ARG A 92 4.16 3.98 9.73
C ARG A 92 3.92 3.34 8.36
N MET A 93 4.79 3.60 7.39
CA MET A 93 4.70 3.00 6.05
C MET A 93 4.89 1.48 6.10
N MET A 94 5.86 0.98 6.86
CA MET A 94 6.07 -0.46 7.04
C MET A 94 4.85 -1.12 7.70
N ALA A 95 4.28 -0.50 8.73
CA ALA A 95 3.07 -1.01 9.38
C ALA A 95 1.88 -1.06 8.41
N LYS A 96 1.69 0.00 7.60
CA LYS A 96 0.65 0.03 6.57
C LYS A 96 0.83 -1.08 5.54
N PHE A 97 2.04 -1.28 5.02
CA PHE A 97 2.29 -2.34 4.05
C PHE A 97 2.05 -3.74 4.64
N ALA A 98 2.43 -3.98 5.91
CA ALA A 98 2.16 -5.24 6.58
C ALA A 98 0.65 -5.49 6.78
N GLU A 99 -0.11 -4.43 7.08
CA GLU A 99 -1.58 -4.51 7.18
C GLU A 99 -2.21 -4.81 5.82
N ASP A 100 -1.82 -4.09 4.78
CA ASP A 100 -2.31 -4.28 3.42
C ASP A 100 -2.00 -5.70 2.92
N GLU A 101 -0.77 -6.20 3.14
CA GLU A 101 -0.38 -7.56 2.78
C GLU A 101 -1.23 -8.62 3.52
N ARG A 102 -1.48 -8.43 4.83
CA ARG A 102 -2.35 -9.33 5.61
C ARG A 102 -3.77 -9.36 5.04
N ILE A 103 -4.32 -8.20 4.69
CA ILE A 103 -5.65 -8.09 4.08
C ILE A 103 -5.69 -8.79 2.72
N GLU A 104 -4.66 -8.60 1.90
CA GLU A 104 -4.53 -9.24 0.59
C GLU A 104 -4.48 -10.77 0.71
N GLN A 105 -3.67 -11.30 1.64
CA GLN A 105 -3.60 -12.74 1.91
C GLN A 105 -4.95 -13.32 2.33
N MET A 106 -5.68 -12.65 3.24
CA MET A 106 -7.02 -13.09 3.66
C MET A 106 -8.02 -13.05 2.51
N ASN A 107 -7.97 -12.00 1.68
CA ASN A 107 -8.85 -11.87 0.51
C ASN A 107 -8.56 -12.96 -0.54
N ALA A 108 -7.28 -13.28 -0.79
CA ALA A 108 -6.88 -14.36 -1.68
C ALA A 108 -7.37 -15.72 -1.17
N GLN A 109 -7.22 -15.99 0.13
CA GLN A 109 -7.74 -17.22 0.74
C GLN A 109 -9.27 -17.31 0.61
N LYS A 110 -9.99 -16.22 0.92
CA LYS A 110 -11.45 -16.17 0.81
C LYS A 110 -11.93 -16.41 -0.63
N ARG A 111 -11.23 -15.85 -1.63
CA ARG A 111 -11.52 -16.10 -3.05
C ARG A 111 -11.31 -17.58 -3.41
N ARG A 112 -10.21 -18.19 -2.96
CA ARG A 112 -9.94 -19.63 -3.19
C ARG A 112 -11.03 -20.51 -2.56
N MET A 113 -11.42 -20.23 -1.32
CA MET A 113 -12.48 -20.98 -0.64
C MET A 113 -13.82 -20.89 -1.39
N LYS A 114 -14.23 -19.69 -1.79
CA LYS A 114 -15.46 -19.49 -2.58
C LYS A 114 -15.43 -20.23 -3.92
N GLN A 115 -14.28 -20.27 -4.60
CA GLN A 115 -14.15 -21.04 -5.84
C GLN A 115 -14.29 -22.54 -5.61
N VAL A 116 -13.71 -23.06 -4.52
CA VAL A 116 -13.83 -24.47 -4.15
C VAL A 116 -15.28 -24.81 -3.79
N GLU A 117 -15.96 -23.97 -3.01
CA GLU A 117 -17.37 -24.13 -2.69
C GLU A 117 -18.24 -24.15 -3.95
N HIS A 118 -18.03 -23.21 -4.87
CA HIS A 118 -18.78 -23.16 -6.12
C HIS A 118 -18.52 -24.39 -7.00
N LYS A 119 -17.27 -24.86 -7.10
CA LYS A 119 -16.94 -26.10 -7.81
C LYS A 119 -17.66 -27.32 -7.21
N ARG A 120 -17.61 -27.47 -5.87
CA ARG A 120 -18.30 -28.55 -5.16
C ARG A 120 -19.81 -28.51 -5.38
N GLU A 121 -20.41 -27.33 -5.36
CA GLU A 121 -21.83 -27.15 -5.60
C GLU A 121 -22.22 -27.55 -7.03
N VAL A 122 -21.42 -27.15 -8.01
CA VAL A 122 -21.63 -27.56 -9.42
C VAL A 122 -21.49 -29.08 -9.58
N GLU A 123 -20.48 -29.70 -8.97
CA GLU A 123 -20.30 -31.15 -8.98
C GLU A 123 -21.51 -31.86 -8.36
N ARG A 124 -22.00 -31.40 -7.20
CA ARG A 124 -23.21 -31.93 -6.56
C ARG A 124 -24.43 -31.87 -7.48
N LEU A 125 -24.69 -30.73 -8.11
CA LEU A 125 -25.81 -30.56 -9.03
C LEU A 125 -25.68 -31.47 -10.27
N LEU A 126 -24.46 -31.68 -10.77
CA LEU A 126 -24.22 -32.62 -11.87
C LEU A 126 -24.46 -34.07 -11.46
N GLU A 127 -24.04 -34.47 -10.25
CA GLU A 127 -24.31 -35.79 -9.71
C GLU A 127 -25.80 -36.03 -9.49
N GLU A 128 -26.51 -35.06 -8.91
CA GLU A 128 -27.97 -35.12 -8.75
C GLU A 128 -28.67 -35.26 -10.11
N ARG A 129 -28.27 -34.47 -11.10
CA ARG A 129 -28.81 -34.58 -12.47
C ARG A 129 -28.55 -35.97 -13.08
N ARG A 130 -27.36 -36.54 -12.87
CA ARG A 130 -27.05 -37.91 -13.34
C ARG A 130 -27.92 -38.95 -12.66
N ARG A 131 -28.09 -38.86 -11.33
CA ARG A 131 -28.97 -39.77 -10.58
C ARG A 131 -30.42 -39.67 -11.02
N MET A 132 -30.92 -38.47 -11.27
CA MET A 132 -32.28 -38.26 -11.79
C MET A 132 -32.46 -38.90 -13.16
N TYR A 133 -31.49 -38.72 -14.07
CA TYR A 133 -31.51 -39.33 -15.39
C TYR A 133 -31.45 -40.87 -15.33
N GLU A 134 -30.60 -41.42 -14.47
CA GLU A 134 -30.51 -42.88 -14.27
C GLU A 134 -31.80 -43.46 -13.68
N ALA A 135 -32.42 -42.76 -12.72
CA ALA A 135 -33.69 -43.15 -12.12
C ALA A 135 -34.85 -43.11 -13.14
N GLU A 136 -34.91 -42.06 -13.96
CA GLU A 136 -35.92 -41.93 -15.03
C GLU A 136 -35.77 -43.05 -16.06
N LYS A 137 -34.54 -43.32 -16.52
CA LYS A 137 -34.25 -44.42 -17.45
C LYS A 137 -34.60 -45.79 -16.84
N ALA A 138 -34.30 -46.01 -15.56
CA ALA A 138 -34.66 -47.25 -14.87
C ALA A 138 -36.18 -47.41 -14.76
N ALA A 139 -36.92 -46.33 -14.47
CA ALA A 139 -38.37 -46.34 -14.43
C ALA A 139 -38.97 -46.63 -15.82
N GLU A 140 -38.44 -46.02 -16.88
CA GLU A 140 -38.88 -46.27 -18.25
C GLU A 140 -38.70 -47.75 -18.63
N LEU A 141 -37.54 -48.34 -18.35
CA LEU A 141 -37.28 -49.76 -18.57
C LEU A 141 -38.22 -50.67 -17.77
N GLN A 142 -38.54 -50.32 -16.52
CA GLN A 142 -39.51 -51.06 -15.72
C GLN A 142 -40.92 -50.96 -16.31
N THR A 143 -41.34 -49.79 -16.79
CA THR A 143 -42.64 -49.63 -17.45
C THR A 143 -42.73 -50.46 -18.72
N GLN A 144 -41.69 -50.45 -19.57
CA GLN A 144 -41.62 -51.26 -20.78
C GLN A 144 -41.70 -52.76 -20.45
N ALA A 145 -40.93 -53.23 -19.46
CA ALA A 145 -40.98 -54.62 -19.02
C ALA A 145 -42.37 -55.01 -18.48
N ALA A 146 -43.02 -54.14 -17.70
CA ALA A 146 -44.37 -54.38 -17.20
C ALA A 146 -45.42 -54.42 -18.32
N GLU A 147 -45.29 -53.57 -19.34
CA GLU A 147 -46.14 -53.59 -20.53
C GLU A 147 -45.95 -54.87 -21.35
N GLU A 148 -44.70 -55.31 -21.54
CA GLU A 148 -44.39 -56.57 -22.21
C GLU A 148 -45.01 -57.77 -21.47
N GLU A 149 -44.87 -57.82 -20.14
CA GLU A 149 -45.47 -58.89 -19.33
C GLU A 149 -46.99 -58.87 -19.37
N ARG A 150 -47.63 -57.68 -19.32
CA ARG A 150 -49.08 -57.54 -19.52
C ARG A 150 -49.51 -58.00 -20.90
N ALA A 151 -48.78 -57.63 -21.94
CA ALA A 151 -49.07 -58.06 -23.31
C ALA A 151 -48.93 -59.58 -23.48
N ARG A 152 -47.92 -60.20 -22.84
CA ARG A 152 -47.75 -61.66 -22.80
C ARG A 152 -48.91 -62.33 -22.07
N ALA A 153 -49.31 -61.82 -20.90
CA ALA A 153 -50.44 -62.34 -20.15
C ALA A 153 -51.76 -62.24 -20.93
N LEU A 154 -52.01 -61.10 -21.60
CA LEU A 154 -53.17 -60.92 -22.47
C LEU A 154 -53.16 -61.89 -23.65
N ARG A 155 -52.01 -62.07 -24.32
CA ARG A 155 -51.88 -63.06 -25.40
C ARG A 155 -52.18 -64.47 -24.90
N ALA A 156 -51.67 -64.86 -23.73
CA ALA A 156 -51.94 -66.16 -23.14
C ALA A 156 -53.44 -66.35 -22.83
N LEU A 157 -54.10 -65.33 -22.28
CA LEU A 157 -55.55 -65.36 -22.02
C LEU A 157 -56.37 -65.46 -23.31
N ILE A 158 -56.00 -64.70 -24.35
CA ILE A 158 -56.66 -64.77 -25.67
C ILE A 158 -56.50 -66.15 -26.27
N GLU A 159 -55.31 -66.77 -26.20
CA GLU A 159 -55.11 -68.14 -26.69
C GLU A 159 -55.92 -69.17 -25.89
N GLN A 160 -56.02 -69.01 -24.56
CA GLN A 160 -56.87 -69.88 -23.74
C GLN A 160 -58.35 -69.77 -24.12
N GLU A 161 -58.88 -68.55 -24.26
CA GLU A 161 -60.27 -68.34 -24.70
C GLU A 161 -60.48 -68.80 -26.15
N ARG A 162 -59.50 -68.60 -27.03
CA ARG A 162 -59.52 -69.14 -28.39
C ARG A 162 -59.67 -70.66 -28.37
N LEU A 163 -58.87 -71.37 -27.58
CA LEU A 163 -58.96 -72.82 -27.46
C LEU A 163 -60.30 -73.26 -26.84
N ARG A 164 -60.81 -72.54 -25.84
CA ARG A 164 -62.14 -72.81 -25.26
C ARG A 164 -63.25 -72.67 -26.30
N ILE A 165 -63.26 -71.58 -27.06
CA ILE A 165 -64.24 -71.34 -28.13
C ILE A 165 -64.12 -72.43 -29.21
N LEU A 166 -62.89 -72.83 -29.58
CA LEU A 166 -62.67 -73.91 -30.54
C LEU A 166 -63.21 -75.26 -30.01
N GLN A 167 -63.02 -75.58 -28.72
CA GLN A 167 -63.59 -76.78 -28.12
C GLN A 167 -65.13 -76.76 -28.10
N GLU A 168 -65.72 -75.63 -27.72
CA GLU A 168 -67.19 -75.47 -27.75
C GLU A 168 -67.75 -75.56 -29.18
N ALA A 169 -67.03 -75.02 -30.17
CA ALA A 169 -67.38 -75.11 -31.57
C ALA A 169 -67.26 -76.55 -32.09
N ALA A 170 -66.19 -77.27 -31.73
CA ALA A 170 -66.00 -78.67 -32.11
C ALA A 170 -67.12 -79.59 -31.60
N GLY A 171 -67.66 -79.30 -30.42
CA GLY A 171 -68.80 -80.03 -29.87
C GLY A 171 -70.14 -79.78 -30.58
N LYS A 172 -70.28 -78.70 -31.35
CA LYS A 172 -71.55 -78.25 -31.96
C LYS A 172 -71.55 -78.21 -33.49
N LEU A 173 -70.41 -77.96 -34.10
CA LEU A 173 -70.23 -77.70 -35.53
C LEU A 173 -69.15 -78.65 -36.08
N GLY A 174 -69.44 -79.34 -37.20
CA GLY A 174 -68.45 -80.16 -37.91
C GLY A 174 -67.47 -79.34 -38.74
N LEU A 175 -66.40 -80.01 -39.23
CA LEU A 175 -65.30 -79.39 -40.00
C LEU A 175 -65.76 -78.56 -41.22
N GLU A 176 -66.91 -78.91 -41.80
CA GLU A 176 -67.47 -78.30 -43.01
C GLU A 176 -67.86 -76.82 -42.86
N PHE A 177 -68.17 -76.38 -41.62
CA PHE A 177 -68.66 -75.02 -41.35
C PHE A 177 -67.57 -74.05 -40.86
N MET A 178 -66.30 -74.50 -40.81
CA MET A 178 -65.20 -73.70 -40.27
C MET A 178 -64.48 -72.86 -41.36
N PRO A 179 -64.23 -71.55 -41.15
CA PRO A 179 -63.47 -70.74 -42.08
C PRO A 179 -62.02 -71.22 -42.23
N ARG A 180 -61.46 -71.08 -43.43
CA ARG A 180 -60.06 -71.45 -43.70
C ARG A 180 -59.11 -70.54 -42.90
N GLY A 181 -58.15 -71.14 -42.20
CA GLY A 181 -57.11 -70.44 -41.44
C GLY A 181 -57.36 -70.26 -39.95
N VAL A 182 -58.48 -70.76 -39.41
CA VAL A 182 -58.77 -70.64 -37.96
C VAL A 182 -58.09 -71.74 -37.13
N LEU A 183 -57.96 -72.94 -37.71
CA LEU A 183 -57.20 -74.05 -37.12
C LEU A 183 -55.74 -73.90 -37.51
N GLN A 184 -54.88 -73.67 -36.51
CA GLN A 184 -53.47 -73.35 -36.69
C GLN A 184 -52.58 -74.57 -36.48
N SER A 185 -52.98 -75.51 -35.63
CA SER A 185 -52.20 -76.72 -35.33
C SER A 185 -52.91 -78.00 -35.77
N ARG A 186 -52.13 -79.08 -35.95
CA ARG A 186 -52.66 -80.40 -36.30
C ARG A 186 -53.52 -81.00 -35.19
N GLU A 187 -53.25 -80.64 -33.94
CA GLU A 187 -54.01 -81.05 -32.76
C GLU A 187 -55.39 -80.39 -32.73
N GLU A 188 -55.47 -79.10 -33.02
CA GLU A 188 -56.74 -78.37 -33.18
C GLU A 188 -57.60 -78.97 -34.30
N MET A 189 -56.98 -79.40 -35.40
CA MET A 189 -57.70 -80.06 -36.50
C MET A 189 -58.30 -81.41 -36.09
N ALA A 190 -57.59 -82.17 -35.25
CA ALA A 190 -58.08 -83.46 -34.74
C ALA A 190 -59.28 -83.31 -33.79
N MET A 191 -59.45 -82.17 -33.10
CA MET A 191 -60.57 -81.95 -32.18
C MET A 191 -61.95 -81.95 -32.89
N PHE A 192 -61.97 -81.66 -34.19
CA PHE A 192 -63.18 -81.57 -35.01
C PHE A 192 -63.40 -82.81 -35.91
N ASP A 193 -62.55 -83.84 -35.80
CA ASP A 193 -62.59 -85.09 -36.58
C ASP A 193 -63.54 -86.15 -35.97
N HIS A 194 -64.16 -85.83 -34.83
CA HIS A 194 -65.16 -86.66 -34.16
C HIS A 194 -66.57 -86.05 -34.29
N PRO A 195 -67.60 -86.86 -34.60
CA PRO A 195 -68.96 -86.34 -34.77
C PRO A 195 -69.50 -85.76 -33.45
N PRO A 196 -70.30 -84.67 -33.50
CA PRO A 196 -70.79 -84.01 -32.29
C PRO A 196 -71.59 -85.00 -31.43
N ARG A 197 -71.39 -84.96 -30.11
CA ARG A 197 -72.22 -85.74 -29.17
C ARG A 197 -73.65 -85.18 -29.26
N GLN A 198 -74.61 -86.06 -29.56
CA GLN A 198 -76.05 -85.76 -29.60
C GLN A 198 -76.55 -85.26 -28.24
#